data_AF-A0A3N5Y7L1-F1
#
_entry.id   AF-A0A3N5Y7L1-F1
#
_cell.length_a   1.000
_cell.length_b   1.000
_cell.length_c   1.000
_cell.angle_alpha   90.00
_cell.angle_beta   90.00
_cell.angle_gamma   90.00
#
_symmetry.space_group_name_H-M   'P 1'
#
loop_
_entity.id
_entity.type
_entity.pdbx_description
1 polymer ?
#
loop_
_entity_poly.entity_id
_entity_poly.type
_entity_poly.pdbx_seq_one_letter_code
_entity_poly.pdbx_strand_id
1 'polypeptide(L)'
;MAATGVLLLIPLTAMQFTSEVYWTGADFLVMGGLLLSLGGMLILLARKAPTKYYRVLAVTVLLAFLYLWVELSVGLFFSLGS
;
A
#
# COMPACT_ATOMS: atom_id res chain seq x y z
N MET A 1 -7.98 -8.17 -5.56
CA MET A 1 -7.79 -8.32 -4.10
C MET A 1 -6.88 -9.49 -3.76
N ALA A 2 -6.92 -10.62 -4.48
CA ALA A 2 -5.94 -11.71 -4.31
C ALA A 2 -4.47 -11.26 -4.39
N ALA A 3 -4.16 -10.27 -5.25
CA ALA A 3 -2.83 -9.68 -5.38
C ALA A 3 -2.26 -9.11 -4.05
N THR A 4 -3.12 -8.61 -3.16
CA THR A 4 -2.68 -8.10 -1.85
C THR A 4 -2.07 -9.21 -0.99
N GLY A 5 -2.70 -10.39 -0.96
CA GLY A 5 -2.18 -11.54 -0.24
C GLY A 5 -0.85 -12.01 -0.83
N VAL A 6 -0.76 -12.08 -2.17
CA VAL A 6 0.48 -12.48 -2.87
C VAL A 6 1.63 -11.51 -2.57
N LEU A 7 1.36 -10.20 -2.53
CA LEU A 7 2.37 -9.20 -2.18
C LEU A 7 2.85 -9.33 -0.73
N LEU A 8 1.95 -9.61 0.22
CA LEU A 8 2.33 -9.83 1.63
C LEU A 8 3.05 -11.15 1.87
N LEU A 9 2.91 -12.15 0.99
CA LEU A 9 3.71 -13.37 1.07
C LEU A 9 5.21 -13.10 0.85
N ILE A 10 5.58 -12.02 0.15
CA ILE A 10 6.98 -11.66 -0.08
C ILE A 10 7.70 -11.37 1.24
N PRO A 11 7.27 -10.40 2.09
CA PRO A 11 7.91 -10.18 3.39
C PRO A 11 7.75 -11.39 4.31
N LEU A 12 6.60 -12.08 4.29
CA LEU A 12 6.38 -13.26 5.13
C LEU A 12 7.41 -14.37 4.85
N THR A 13 7.66 -14.65 3.58
CA THR A 13 8.67 -15.63 3.15
C THR A 13 10.08 -15.12 3.40
N ALA A 14 10.38 -13.85 3.10
CA ALA A 14 11.68 -13.24 3.34
C ALA A 14 12.11 -13.33 4.82
N MET A 15 11.18 -13.10 5.76
CA MET A 15 11.42 -13.25 7.20
C MET A 15 11.81 -14.66 7.63
N GLN A 16 11.50 -15.69 6.82
CA GLN A 16 11.94 -17.07 7.10
C GLN A 16 13.38 -17.33 6.65
N PHE A 17 13.92 -16.53 5.73
CA PHE A 17 15.26 -16.71 5.16
C PHE A 17 16.29 -15.73 5.72
N THR A 18 15.87 -14.53 6.13
CA THR A 18 16.77 -13.48 6.63
C THR A 18 16.16 -12.71 7.80
N SER A 19 17.01 -12.27 8.73
CA SER A 19 16.64 -11.36 9.81
C SER A 19 16.67 -9.89 9.40
N GLU A 20 17.10 -9.57 8.17
CA GLU A 20 17.13 -8.20 7.64
C GLU A 20 15.73 -7.63 7.38
N VAL A 21 14.76 -8.49 7.07
CA VAL A 21 13.36 -8.11 6.97
C VAL A 21 12.70 -8.48 8.30
N TYR A 22 12.23 -7.50 9.05
CA TYR A 22 11.55 -7.72 10.32
C TYR A 22 10.23 -6.95 10.35
N TRP A 23 9.15 -7.60 9.91
CA TRP A 23 7.80 -7.04 9.95
C TRP A 23 7.03 -7.67 11.11
N THR A 24 6.45 -6.84 11.96
CA THR A 24 5.51 -7.26 13.00
C THR A 24 4.15 -7.57 12.39
N GLY A 25 3.28 -8.27 13.14
CA GLY A 25 1.90 -8.50 12.70
C GLY A 25 1.12 -7.20 12.42
N ALA A 26 1.47 -6.10 13.08
CA ALA A 26 0.89 -4.79 12.81
C ALA A 26 1.29 -4.26 11.43
N ASP A 27 2.53 -4.46 11.00
CA ASP A 27 3.02 -4.02 9.68
C ASP A 27 2.27 -4.73 8.55
N PHE A 28 2.02 -6.04 8.70
CA PHE A 28 1.18 -6.79 7.77
C PHE A 28 -0.25 -6.27 7.70
N LEU A 29 -0.83 -5.90 8.85
CA LEU A 29 -2.20 -5.36 8.90
C LEU A 29 -2.28 -3.97 8.25
N VAL A 30 -1.32 -3.09 8.55
CA VAL A 30 -1.23 -1.74 7.98
C VAL A 30 -1.01 -1.81 6.47
N MET A 31 -0.01 -2.57 6.01
CA MET A 31 0.27 -2.73 4.58
C MET A 31 -0.89 -3.41 3.84
N GLY A 32 -1.50 -4.43 4.45
CA GLY A 32 -2.70 -5.08 3.93
C GLY A 32 -3.86 -4.10 3.76
N GLY A 33 -4.12 -3.28 4.78
CA GLY A 33 -5.12 -2.21 4.74
C GLY A 33 -4.84 -1.16 3.68
N LEU A 34 -3.58 -0.73 3.52
CA LEU A 34 -3.15 0.22 2.50
C LEU A 34 -3.38 -0.33 1.08
N LEU A 35 -2.96 -1.57 0.82
CA LEU A 35 -3.12 -2.21 -0.49
C LEU A 35 -4.60 -2.47 -0.83
N LEU A 36 -5.41 -2.88 0.14
CA LEU A 36 -6.85 -3.05 -0.05
C LEU A 36 -7.54 -1.71 -0.34
N SER A 37 -7.17 -0.67 0.40
CA SER A 37 -7.67 0.69 0.18
C SER A 37 -7.33 1.19 -1.22
N LEU A 38 -6.07 1.05 -1.64
CA LEU A 38 -5.60 1.41 -2.98
C LEU A 38 -6.42 0.69 -4.06
N GLY A 39 -6.51 -0.64 -3.97
CA GLY A 39 -7.26 -1.45 -4.94
C GLY A 39 -8.74 -1.10 -4.99
N GLY A 40 -9.37 -0.91 -3.81
CA GLY A 40 -10.76 -0.50 -3.71
C GLY A 40 -11.01 0.87 -4.34
N MET A 41 -10.13 1.84 -4.07
CA MET A 41 -10.24 3.19 -4.60
C MET A 41 -10.07 3.20 -6.12
N LEU A 42 -9.12 2.46 -6.67
CA LEU A 42 -8.95 2.30 -8.12
C LEU A 42 -10.18 1.65 -8.79
N ILE A 43 -10.79 0.64 -8.17
CA ILE A 43 -12.03 0.02 -8.68
C ILE A 43 -13.19 1.02 -8.65
N LEU A 44 -13.32 1.80 -7.58
CA LEU A 44 -14.36 2.84 -7.46
C LEU A 44 -14.15 3.95 -8.50
N LEU A 45 -12.91 4.39 -8.71
CA LEU A 45 -12.55 5.32 -9.78
C LEU A 45 -12.91 4.74 -11.14
N ALA A 46 -12.57 3.48 -11.42
CA ALA A 46 -12.87 2.85 -12.70
C ALA A 46 -14.38 2.75 -12.97
N ARG A 47 -15.19 2.58 -11.91
CA ARG A 47 -16.65 2.47 -12.01
C ARG A 47 -17.38 3.81 -12.08
N LYS A 48 -16.88 4.84 -11.38
CA LYS A 48 -17.61 6.10 -11.19
C LYS A 48 -16.95 7.31 -11.85
N ALA A 49 -15.65 7.28 -12.13
CA ALA A 49 -14.95 8.44 -12.67
C ALA A 49 -15.18 8.57 -14.19
N PRO A 50 -15.30 9.81 -14.71
CA PRO A 50 -15.31 10.04 -16.15
C PRO A 50 -13.99 9.59 -16.76
N THR A 51 -14.04 8.94 -17.92
CA THR A 51 -12.85 8.39 -18.63
C THR A 51 -11.76 9.45 -18.86
N LYS A 52 -12.16 10.72 -19.02
CA LYS A 52 -11.25 11.87 -19.18
C LYS A 52 -10.35 12.10 -17.96
N TYR A 53 -10.86 11.88 -16.75
CA TYR A 53 -10.15 12.17 -15.49
C TYR A 53 -9.61 10.91 -14.81
N TYR A 54 -10.05 9.72 -15.23
CA TYR A 54 -9.63 8.45 -14.63
C TYR A 54 -8.11 8.32 -14.50
N ARG A 55 -7.34 8.64 -15.56
CA ARG A 55 -5.88 8.53 -15.54
C ARG A 55 -5.24 9.46 -14.50
N VAL A 56 -5.69 10.71 -14.42
CA VAL A 56 -5.16 11.69 -13.47
C VAL A 56 -5.47 11.25 -12.04
N LEU A 57 -6.73 10.89 -11.77
CA LEU A 57 -7.15 10.43 -10.45
C LEU A 57 -6.43 9.15 -10.01
N ALA A 58 -6.21 8.20 -10.93
CA ALA A 58 -5.47 6.98 -10.64
C ALA A 58 -4.02 7.27 -10.25
N VAL A 59 -3.35 8.18 -10.98
CA VAL A 59 -1.98 8.61 -10.64
C VAL A 59 -1.95 9.33 -9.29
N THR A 60 -2.90 10.22 -9.01
CA THR A 60 -3.00 10.89 -7.71
C THR A 60 -3.17 9.91 -6.56
N VAL A 61 -4.06 8.92 -6.72
CA VAL A 61 -4.28 7.87 -5.72
C VAL A 61 -3.02 7.03 -5.52
N LEU A 62 -2.31 6.69 -6.61
CA LEU A 62 -1.04 5.95 -6.54
C LEU A 62 0.05 6.74 -5.80
N LEU A 63 0.20 8.04 -6.11
CA LEU A 63 1.16 8.91 -5.44
C LEU A 63 0.84 9.09 -3.96
N ALA A 64 -0.44 9.26 -3.61
CA ALA A 64 -0.87 9.33 -2.21
C ALA A 64 -0.58 8.02 -1.45
N PHE A 65 -0.79 6.87 -2.10
CA PHE A 65 -0.44 5.57 -1.53
C PHE A 65 1.07 5.45 -1.27
N LEU A 66 1.91 5.79 -2.25
CA LEU A 66 3.37 5.74 -2.10
C LEU A 66 3.86 6.69 -1.00
N TYR A 67 3.31 7.91 -0.98
CA TYR A 67 3.61 8.88 0.07
C TYR A 67 3.28 8.32 1.45
N LEU A 68 2.07 7.80 1.63
CA LEU A 68 1.62 7.27 2.91
C LEU A 68 2.45 6.06 3.37
N TRP A 69 2.83 5.19 2.43
CA TRP A 69 3.71 4.07 2.75
C TRP A 69 5.09 4.53 3.21
N VAL A 70 5.71 5.47 2.49
CA VAL A 70 7.03 6.01 2.88
C VAL A 70 6.95 6.73 4.22
N GLU A 71 5.88 7.49 4.48
CA GLU A 71 5.68 8.16 5.75
C GLU A 71 5.52 7.17 6.91
N LEU A 72 4.78 6.07 6.71
CA LEU A 72 4.64 5.00 7.71
C LEU A 72 5.91 4.18 7.91
N SER A 73 6.76 4.06 6.90
CA SER A 73 7.96 3.22 6.97
C SER A 73 9.20 3.98 7.41
N VAL A 74 9.33 5.25 7.02
CA VAL A 74 10.54 6.07 7.19
C VAL A 74 10.27 7.33 8.02
N GLY A 75 9.01 7.79 8.09
CA GLY A 75 8.64 8.95 8.91
C GLY A 75 9.22 10.28 8.41
N LEU A 76 9.13 10.55 7.10
CA LEU A 76 9.84 11.67 6.46
C LEU A 76 9.37 13.07 6.89
N PHE A 77 8.08 13.27 7.14
CA PHE A 77 7.52 14.62 7.37
C PHE A 77 6.92 14.82 8.74
N PHE A 78 6.15 13.84 9.22
CA PHE A 78 5.38 13.93 10.44
C PHE A 78 5.83 12.91 11.49
N SER A 79 6.75 11.99 11.15
CA SER A 79 7.17 10.89 12.03
C SER A 79 5.98 10.05 12.53
N LEU A 80 5.01 9.77 11.64
CA LEU A 80 3.88 8.91 11.99
C LEU A 80 4.27 7.43 12.22
N GLY A 81 5.42 7.02 11.68
CA GLY A 81 5.90 5.63 11.70
C GLY A 81 7.19 5.40 12.49
N SER A 82 7.68 6.38 13.26
CA SER A 82 8.92 6.28 14.06
C SER A 82 8.65 6.06 15.54
#